data_AF-A0A380G2Q2-F1
#
_entry.id   AF-A0A380G2Q2-F1
#
_cell.length_a   1.000
_cell.length_b   1.000
_cell.length_c   1.000
_cell.angle_alpha   90.00
_cell.angle_beta   90.00
_cell.angle_gamma   90.00
#
_symmetry.space_group_name_H-M   'P 1'
#
loop_
_entity.id
_entity.type
_entity.pdbx_description
1 polymer ?
#
loop_
_entity_poly.entity_id
_entity_poly.type
_entity_poly.pdbx_seq_one_letter_code
_entity_poly.pdbx_strand_id
1 'polypeptide(L)'
;MICAAICFLIIPFTHSIVAIMILMMIGNAFIFLPNGVYWSVIIDTAPSKTGTYGGITHFFVNTATVIAPTLTGYLVASYGYSSMFISAVVASLISIVAMCFVKPGEKRMAKHN
;
A
#
# COMPACT_ATOMS: atom_id res chain seq x y z
N MET A 1 -5.95 1.87 3.72
CA MET A 1 -5.96 1.36 2.32
C MET A 1 -7.31 1.56 1.66
N ILE A 2 -8.44 1.16 2.27
CA ILE A 2 -9.79 1.37 1.71
C ILE A 2 -10.09 2.85 1.41
N CYS A 3 -9.84 3.77 2.36
CA CYS A 3 -10.07 5.20 2.15
C CYS A 3 -9.21 5.77 0.99
N ALA A 4 -7.95 5.35 0.88
CA ALA A 4 -7.07 5.74 -0.23
C ALA A 4 -7.60 5.21 -1.58
N ALA A 5 -8.05 3.97 -1.63
CA ALA A 5 -8.62 3.36 -2.84
C ALA A 5 -9.87 4.11 -3.32
N ILE A 6 -10.75 4.53 -2.39
CA ILE A 6 -11.93 5.33 -2.70
C ILE A 6 -11.52 6.70 -3.27
N CYS A 7 -10.53 7.37 -2.66
CA CYS A 7 -10.00 8.62 -3.20
C CYS A 7 -9.46 8.44 -4.62
N PHE A 8 -8.67 7.41 -4.90
CA PHE A 8 -8.12 7.17 -6.24
C PHE A 8 -9.18 6.77 -7.27
N LEU A 9 -10.28 6.12 -6.85
CA LEU A 9 -11.37 5.73 -7.74
C LEU A 9 -12.19 6.93 -8.24
N ILE A 10 -12.26 8.01 -7.45
CA ILE A 10 -12.98 9.25 -7.82
C ILE A 10 -12.18 10.11 -8.81
N ILE A 11 -10.84 9.99 -8.82
CA ILE A 11 -9.94 10.78 -9.69
C ILE A 11 -10.27 10.68 -11.19
N PRO A 12 -10.43 9.49 -11.80
CA PRO A 12 -10.69 9.38 -13.24
C PRO A 12 -12.03 10.00 -13.69
N PHE A 13 -12.96 10.27 -12.76
CA PHE A 13 -14.23 10.97 -13.05
C PHE A 13 -14.14 12.48 -12.87
N THR A 14 -12.99 13.00 -12.44
CA THR A 14 -12.81 14.40 -12.10
C THR A 14 -11.97 15.11 -13.17
N HIS A 15 -12.55 16.10 -13.85
CA HIS A 15 -11.85 16.84 -14.92
C HIS A 15 -11.05 18.07 -14.43
N SER A 16 -11.08 18.36 -13.12
CA SER A 16 -10.39 19.51 -12.53
C SER A 16 -9.08 19.11 -11.87
N ILE A 17 -7.97 19.70 -12.34
CA ILE A 17 -6.60 19.43 -11.85
C ILE A 17 -6.48 19.68 -10.34
N VAL A 18 -7.08 20.76 -9.83
CA VAL A 18 -7.04 21.11 -8.40
C VAL A 18 -7.72 20.04 -7.55
N ALA A 19 -8.85 19.50 -8.00
CA ALA A 19 -9.56 18.45 -7.30
C ALA A 19 -8.76 17.13 -7.30
N ILE A 20 -8.10 16.80 -8.41
CA ILE A 20 -7.19 15.64 -8.49
C ILE A 20 -6.04 15.78 -7.47
N MET A 21 -5.41 16.95 -7.38
CA MET A 21 -4.31 17.18 -6.44
C MET A 21 -4.74 17.03 -4.97
N ILE A 22 -5.92 17.56 -4.62
CA ILE A 22 -6.48 17.41 -3.26
C ILE A 22 -6.77 15.93 -2.95
N LEU A 23 -7.39 15.21 -3.88
CA LEU A 23 -7.66 13.77 -3.71
C LEU A 23 -6.38 12.95 -3.59
N MET A 24 -5.34 13.27 -4.36
CA MET A 24 -4.03 12.61 -4.25
C MET A 24 -3.36 12.90 -2.90
N MET A 25 -3.42 14.15 -2.42
CA MET A 25 -2.86 14.52 -1.12
C MET A 25 -3.52 13.73 0.01
N ILE A 26 -4.85 13.68 0.02
CA ILE A 26 -5.63 12.92 1.00
C ILE A 26 -5.35 11.42 0.87
N GLY A 27 -5.36 10.88 -0.35
CA GLY A 27 -5.05 9.47 -0.61
C GLY A 27 -3.65 9.07 -0.14
N ASN A 28 -2.65 9.93 -0.34
CA ASN A 28 -1.28 9.70 0.10
C ASN A 28 -1.14 9.74 1.63
N ALA A 29 -1.87 10.62 2.31
CA ALA A 29 -1.92 10.62 3.77
C ALA A 29 -2.45 9.28 4.32
N PHE A 30 -3.46 8.71 3.67
CA PHE A 30 -4.00 7.39 4.04
C PHE A 30 -3.07 6.21 3.74
N ILE A 31 -2.17 6.34 2.76
CA ILE A 31 -1.14 5.34 2.44
C ILE A 31 -0.02 5.31 3.48
N PHE A 32 0.16 6.37 4.28
CA PHE A 32 1.23 6.40 5.29
C PHE A 32 0.88 5.59 6.56
N LEU A 33 -0.41 5.43 6.89
CA LEU A 33 -0.88 4.72 8.08
C LEU A 33 -0.39 3.26 8.22
N PRO A 34 -0.39 2.42 7.16
CA PRO A 34 0.12 1.05 7.23
C PRO A 34 1.61 0.95 7.55
N ASN A 35 2.40 2.02 7.33
CA ASN A 35 3.86 1.97 7.51
C ASN A 35 4.25 1.59 8.95
N GLY A 36 3.57 2.18 9.95
CA GLY A 36 3.77 1.82 11.36
C GLY A 36 3.27 0.42 11.70
N VAL A 37 2.13 0.00 11.14
CA VAL A 37 1.56 -1.34 11.36
C VAL A 37 2.48 -2.43 10.80
N TYR A 38 3.07 -2.19 9.64
CA TYR A 38 3.99 -3.11 8.97
C TYR A 38 5.20 -3.47 9.85
N TRP A 39 5.82 -2.47 10.50
CA TRP A 39 6.93 -2.72 11.42
C TRP A 39 6.50 -3.47 12.68
N SER A 40 5.35 -3.12 13.25
CA SER A 40 4.80 -3.84 14.41
C SER A 40 4.52 -5.30 14.10
N VAL A 41 3.96 -5.62 12.92
CA VAL A 41 3.67 -7.02 12.52
C VAL A 41 4.93 -7.86 12.42
N ILE A 42 6.03 -7.32 11.88
CA ILE A 42 7.30 -8.05 11.79
C ILE A 42 7.87 -8.34 13.18
N ILE A 43 7.83 -7.34 14.07
CA ILE A 43 8.31 -7.47 15.45
C ILE A 43 7.46 -8.49 16.21
N ASP A 44 6.13 -8.44 16.06
CA ASP A 44 5.19 -9.34 16.74
C ASP A 44 5.28 -10.77 16.23
N THR A 45 5.54 -10.97 14.93
CA THR A 45 5.61 -12.30 14.31
C THR A 45 6.92 -13.03 14.66
N ALA A 46 8.04 -12.31 14.77
CA ALA A 46 9.33 -12.94 15.01
C ALA A 46 10.31 -12.02 15.77
N PRO A 47 10.12 -11.79 17.09
CA PRO A 47 10.91 -10.82 17.86
C PRO A 47 12.41 -11.14 17.92
N SER A 48 12.79 -12.42 17.77
CA SER A 48 14.20 -12.87 17.71
C SER A 48 14.83 -12.74 16.32
N LYS A 49 14.03 -12.59 15.25
CA LYS A 49 14.48 -12.59 13.86
C LYS A 49 13.97 -11.37 13.07
N THR A 50 13.60 -10.29 13.76
CA THR A 50 13.07 -9.06 13.18
C THR A 50 13.95 -8.52 12.05
N GLY A 51 15.29 -8.64 12.18
CA GLY A 51 16.24 -8.23 11.15
C GLY A 51 16.15 -9.05 9.84
N THR A 52 15.95 -10.36 9.93
CA THR A 52 15.83 -11.24 8.74
C THR A 52 14.49 -11.03 8.03
N TYR A 53 13.38 -11.00 8.78
CA TYR A 53 12.05 -10.77 8.20
C TYR A 53 11.89 -9.34 7.65
N GLY A 54 12.47 -8.35 8.35
CA GLY A 54 12.58 -6.97 7.86
C GLY A 54 13.40 -6.89 6.56
N GLY A 55 14.54 -7.58 6.50
CA GLY A 55 15.39 -7.63 5.31
C GLY A 55 14.69 -8.27 4.09
N ILE A 56 14.02 -9.41 4.28
CA ILE A 56 13.24 -10.07 3.22
C ILE A 56 12.17 -9.12 2.69
N THR A 57 11.47 -8.43 3.57
CA THR A 57 10.40 -7.56 3.10
C THR A 57 10.93 -6.29 2.44
N HIS A 58 12.04 -5.72 2.93
CA HIS A 58 12.73 -4.63 2.23
C HIS A 58 13.23 -5.02 0.85
N PHE A 59 13.65 -6.28 0.65
CA PHE A 59 14.01 -6.78 -0.66
C PHE A 59 12.82 -6.73 -1.62
N PHE A 60 11.66 -7.28 -1.24
CA PHE A 60 10.45 -7.21 -2.07
C PHE A 60 9.97 -5.78 -2.31
N VAL A 61 9.99 -4.92 -1.28
CA VAL A 61 9.59 -3.51 -1.40
C VAL A 61 10.51 -2.76 -2.35
N ASN A 62 11.83 -2.93 -2.26
CA ASN A 62 12.76 -2.27 -3.19
C ASN A 62 12.57 -2.76 -4.62
N THR A 63 12.40 -4.07 -4.84
CA THR A 63 12.12 -4.61 -6.17
C THR A 63 10.80 -4.06 -6.73
N ALA A 64 9.74 -4.02 -5.91
CA ALA A 64 8.47 -3.44 -6.30
C ALA A 64 8.58 -1.94 -6.61
N THR A 65 9.41 -1.20 -5.88
CA THR A 65 9.63 0.24 -6.08
C THR A 65 10.32 0.54 -7.42
N VAL A 66 11.13 -0.39 -7.93
CA VAL A 66 11.72 -0.28 -9.28
C VAL A 66 10.71 -0.65 -10.35
N ILE A 67 9.96 -1.75 -10.15
CA ILE A 67 9.02 -2.26 -11.17
C ILE A 67 7.78 -1.36 -11.32
N ALA A 68 7.24 -0.84 -10.23
CA ALA A 68 6.02 -0.04 -10.21
C ALA A 68 6.05 1.20 -11.14
N PRO A 69 7.06 2.09 -11.09
CA PRO A 69 7.12 3.25 -11.97
C PRO A 69 7.35 2.86 -13.43
N THR A 70 8.12 1.80 -13.71
CA THR A 70 8.31 1.29 -15.08
C THR A 70 7.00 0.79 -15.67
N LEU A 71 6.26 -0.04 -14.92
CA LEU A 71 4.96 -0.55 -15.35
C LEU A 71 3.96 0.60 -15.50
N THR A 72 3.90 1.52 -14.54
CA THR A 72 3.01 2.69 -14.59
C THR A 72 3.33 3.57 -15.79
N GLY A 73 4.61 3.84 -16.07
CA GLY A 73 5.04 4.61 -17.23
C GLY A 73 4.64 3.97 -18.56
N TYR A 74 4.79 2.64 -18.67
CA TYR A 74 4.33 1.90 -19.85
C TYR A 74 2.81 2.00 -20.06
N LEU A 75 2.02 1.85 -18.98
CA LEU A 75 0.56 1.98 -19.03
C LEU A 75 0.12 3.40 -19.41
N VAL A 76 0.80 4.43 -18.90
CA VAL A 76 0.47 5.83 -19.23
C VAL A 76 0.83 6.14 -20.68
N ALA A 77 1.97 5.66 -21.16
CA ALA A 77 2.38 5.86 -22.55
C ALA A 77 1.41 5.24 -23.57
N SER A 78 0.81 4.09 -23.22
CA SER A 78 -0.10 3.36 -24.12
C SER A 78 -1.57 3.76 -24.00
N TYR A 79 -2.04 4.10 -22.79
CA TYR A 79 -3.47 4.30 -22.49
C TYR A 79 -3.81 5.69 -21.91
N GLY A 80 -2.81 6.57 -21.74
CA GLY A 80 -2.98 7.92 -21.19
C GLY A 80 -3.00 7.99 -19.67
N TYR A 81 -3.09 9.21 -19.13
CA TYR A 81 -2.97 9.49 -17.68
C TYR A 81 -4.00 8.75 -16.80
N SER A 82 -5.20 8.49 -17.32
CA SER A 82 -6.26 7.80 -16.56
C SER A 82 -5.88 6.37 -16.17
N SER A 83 -5.02 5.70 -16.95
CA SER A 83 -4.62 4.31 -16.68
C SER A 83 -3.79 4.18 -15.40
N MET A 84 -3.02 5.20 -15.03
CA MET A 84 -2.23 5.23 -13.79
C MET A 84 -3.10 5.23 -12.54
N PHE A 85 -4.23 5.92 -12.57
CA PHE A 85 -5.16 5.94 -11.44
C PHE A 85 -5.93 4.63 -11.34
N ILE A 86 -6.33 4.06 -12.48
CA ILE A 86 -6.99 2.75 -12.51
C ILE A 86 -6.05 1.65 -11.99
N SER A 87 -4.78 1.65 -12.40
CA SER A 87 -3.80 0.67 -11.90
C SER A 87 -3.56 0.84 -10.39
N ALA A 88 -3.53 2.07 -9.88
CA ALA A 88 -3.43 2.34 -8.44
C ALA A 88 -4.65 1.81 -7.66
N VAL A 89 -5.86 1.94 -8.21
CA VAL A 89 -7.08 1.37 -7.60
C VAL A 89 -7.00 -0.15 -7.58
N VAL A 90 -6.63 -0.80 -8.69
CA VAL A 90 -6.50 -2.26 -8.76
C VAL A 90 -5.44 -2.77 -7.77
N ALA A 91 -4.27 -2.13 -7.72
CA ALA A 91 -3.22 -2.47 -6.77
C ALA A 91 -3.69 -2.30 -5.31
N SER A 92 -4.46 -1.26 -5.03
CA SER A 92 -5.04 -1.03 -3.70
C SER A 92 -6.07 -2.10 -3.33
N LEU A 93 -6.90 -2.54 -4.27
CA LEU A 93 -7.86 -3.63 -4.05
C LEU A 93 -7.15 -4.96 -3.73
N ILE A 94 -6.12 -5.31 -4.51
CA ILE A 94 -5.30 -6.50 -4.25
C ILE A 94 -4.67 -6.40 -2.85
N SER A 95 -4.17 -5.22 -2.47
CA SER A 95 -3.59 -4.98 -1.15
C SER A 95 -4.59 -5.18 -0.01
N ILE A 96 -5.84 -4.72 -0.19
CA ILE A 96 -6.92 -4.90 0.79
C ILE A 96 -7.26 -6.39 0.94
N VAL A 97 -7.41 -7.10 -0.18
CA VAL A 97 -7.68 -8.55 -0.16
C VAL A 97 -6.54 -9.29 0.54
N ALA A 98 -5.28 -9.00 0.19
CA ALA A 98 -4.12 -9.59 0.82
C ALA A 98 -4.10 -9.33 2.34
N MET A 99 -4.43 -8.11 2.79
CA MET A 99 -4.55 -7.79 4.21
C MET A 99 -5.64 -8.59 4.92
N CYS A 100 -6.76 -8.91 4.26
CA CYS A 100 -7.79 -9.76 4.84
C CYS A 100 -7.31 -11.19 5.13
N PHE A 101 -6.33 -11.69 4.38
CA PHE A 101 -5.72 -13.02 4.63
C PHE A 101 -4.61 -12.99 5.69
N VAL A 102 -4.08 -11.81 6.03
CA VAL A 102 -3.08 -11.67 7.09
C VAL A 102 -3.77 -11.80 8.45
N LYS A 103 -3.51 -12.91 9.15
CA LYS A 103 -3.92 -13.07 10.54
C LYS A 103 -3.07 -12.14 11.41
N PRO A 104 -3.67 -11.28 12.26
CA PRO A 104 -2.92 -10.54 13.27
C PRO A 104 -2.19 -11.57 14.15
N GLY A 105 -0.90 -11.36 14.39
CA GLY A 105 -0.15 -12.20 15.33
C GLY A 105 -0.88 -12.21 16.67
N GLU A 106 -1.25 -13.39 17.15
CA GLU A 106 -1.87 -13.55 18.46
C GLU A 106 -0.95 -12.90 19.49
N LYS A 107 -1.42 -11.80 20.08
CA LYS A 107 -0.84 -11.30 21.33
C LYS A 107 -0.99 -12.44 22.33
N ARG A 108 0.09 -13.21 22.51
CA ARG A 108 0.24 -14.06 23.69
C ARG A 108 0.27 -13.08 24.86
N MET A 109 -0.91 -12.82 25.42
CA MET A 109 -1.09 -12.13 26.69
C MET A 109 -0.18 -12.85 27.68
N ALA A 110 0.93 -12.21 28.01
CA ALA A 110 1.86 -12.69 29.01
C ALA A 110 1.07 -12.77 30.32
N LYS A 111 0.65 -13.99 30.65
CA LYS A 111 0.05 -14.32 31.94
C LYS A 111 1.17 -14.17 32.96
N HIS A 112 1.21 -13.00 33.60
CA HIS A 112 1.97 -12.75 34.81
C HIS A 112 1.35 -13.60 35.92
N ASN A 113 2.05 -14.66 36.32
CA ASN A 113 1.83 -15.44 37.53
C ASN A 113 3.18 -15.65 38.21
#